data_AF-A0A940Z8R3-F1
#
_entry.id   AF-A0A940Z8R3-F1
#
_cell.length_a   1.000
_cell.length_b   1.000
_cell.length_c   1.000
_cell.angle_alpha   90.00
_cell.angle_beta   90.00
_cell.angle_gamma   90.00
#
_symmetry.space_group_name_H-M   'P 1'
#
loop_
_entity.id
_entity.type
_entity.pdbx_description
1 polymer ?
#
loop_
_entity_poly.entity_id
_entity_poly.type
_entity_poly.pdbx_seq_one_letter_code
_entity_poly.pdbx_strand_id
1 'polypeptide(L)'
;MSKGRAKVITAFTSLLLACLLVSIVITGCTAGNSIITNTPAMIASVTPTDKSPADACPVTEAVWAKPPEDPAVLDPPAFGYYYVNEDSSMWASAWWVGAEEHPLRVSEEGVKVGWFRPAGATLDITGRRLDGKAPPLEAHANCCYPTRFQTSGLYFPTEGCWEISARAADSELSFIVWVEP
;
A
#
# COMPACT_ATOMS: atom_id res chain seq x y z
N MET A 1 -34.64 20.45 34.88
CA MET A 1 -33.50 21.39 35.04
C MET A 1 -32.61 21.27 33.82
N SER A 2 -32.41 22.41 33.15
CA SER A 2 -31.75 22.60 31.86
C SER A 2 -30.28 22.95 32.05
N LYS A 3 -29.45 22.61 31.04
CA LYS A 3 -28.24 23.30 30.50
C LYS A 3 -27.13 22.27 30.23
N GLY A 4 -26.44 22.25 29.10
CA GLY A 4 -26.48 23.10 27.90
C GLY A 4 -25.45 22.56 26.90
N ARG A 5 -25.86 22.45 25.62
CA ARG A 5 -24.97 22.13 24.50
C ARG A 5 -24.39 23.44 23.96
N ALA A 6 -23.06 23.56 23.92
CA ALA A 6 -22.38 24.65 23.22
C ALA A 6 -22.18 24.25 21.75
N LYS A 7 -22.83 24.98 20.85
CA LYS A 7 -22.59 24.94 19.40
C LYS A 7 -21.33 25.73 19.11
N VAL A 8 -20.37 25.11 18.42
CA VAL A 8 -19.22 25.81 17.81
C VAL A 8 -19.73 26.54 16.56
N ILE A 9 -19.35 27.81 16.50
CA ILE A 9 -19.85 28.83 15.58
C ILE A 9 -19.13 28.71 14.25
N THR A 10 -19.92 28.61 13.19
CA THR A 10 -19.55 28.73 11.77
C THR A 10 -18.97 30.12 11.49
N ALA A 11 -17.77 30.21 10.95
CA ALA A 11 -17.25 31.46 10.39
C ALA A 11 -16.17 31.17 9.34
N PHE A 12 -16.54 31.11 8.07
CA PHE A 12 -15.61 31.41 6.96
C PHE A 12 -16.39 32.13 5.87
N THR A 13 -16.50 33.44 6.07
CA THR A 13 -16.98 34.43 5.10
C THR A 13 -15.94 34.65 4.01
N SER A 14 -16.40 34.52 2.77
CA SER A 14 -15.79 34.98 1.52
C SER A 14 -15.23 36.39 1.60
N LEU A 15 -14.04 36.63 1.02
CA LEU A 15 -13.69 37.98 0.53
C LEU A 15 -12.50 37.99 -0.46
N LEU A 16 -12.76 38.66 -1.59
CA LEU A 16 -11.84 39.47 -2.43
C LEU A 16 -10.85 38.80 -3.40
N LEU A 17 -11.43 38.54 -4.58
CA LEU A 17 -10.97 38.97 -5.90
C LEU A 17 -10.04 40.22 -5.94
N ALA A 18 -8.82 40.08 -6.49
CA ALA A 18 -8.01 41.17 -7.09
C ALA A 18 -6.91 40.57 -8.00
N CYS A 19 -7.02 40.72 -9.32
CA CYS A 19 -6.22 41.62 -10.16
C CYS A 19 -4.69 41.40 -10.11
N LEU A 20 -4.10 40.83 -11.18
CA LEU A 20 -3.37 41.62 -12.18
C LEU A 20 -2.86 40.77 -13.35
N LEU A 21 -3.10 41.33 -14.54
CA LEU A 21 -2.67 40.91 -15.86
C LEU A 21 -1.18 41.19 -16.06
N VAL A 22 -0.42 40.25 -16.63
CA VAL A 22 0.72 40.59 -17.50
C VAL A 22 0.75 39.60 -18.67
N SER A 23 0.36 40.11 -19.84
CA SER A 23 0.52 39.47 -21.14
C SER A 23 1.98 39.53 -21.57
N ILE A 24 2.57 38.39 -21.93
CA ILE A 24 3.79 38.36 -22.75
C ILE A 24 3.48 37.56 -24.02
N VAL A 25 3.32 38.33 -25.11
CA VAL A 25 3.28 37.85 -26.49
C VAL A 25 4.72 37.71 -26.95
N ILE A 26 5.14 36.51 -27.35
CA ILE A 26 6.33 36.35 -28.21
C ILE A 26 5.89 35.55 -29.44
N THR A 27 5.60 36.30 -30.49
CA THR A 27 5.45 35.81 -31.86
C THR A 27 6.85 35.53 -32.41
N GLY A 28 7.15 34.26 -32.66
CA GLY A 28 8.37 33.82 -33.35
C GLY A 28 8.02 32.85 -34.47
N CYS A 29 7.65 33.38 -35.65
CA CYS A 29 7.56 32.59 -36.87
C CYS A 29 8.99 32.33 -37.38
N THR A 30 9.42 31.08 -37.42
CA THR A 30 10.48 30.64 -38.34
C THR A 30 10.00 29.42 -39.10
N ALA A 31 9.63 29.65 -40.37
CA ALA A 31 9.38 28.59 -41.33
C ALA A 31 10.73 28.02 -41.78
N GLY A 32 11.13 26.90 -41.17
CA GLY A 32 12.25 26.09 -41.62
C GLY A 32 11.79 25.11 -42.70
N ASN A 33 12.15 25.37 -43.96
CA ASN A 33 12.02 24.40 -45.05
C ASN A 33 12.85 23.15 -44.72
N SER A 34 12.20 22.02 -44.47
CA SER A 34 12.85 20.71 -44.42
C SER A 34 12.73 20.03 -45.77
N ILE A 35 13.87 19.84 -46.42
CA ILE A 35 14.05 19.10 -47.66
C ILE A 35 13.74 17.62 -47.39
N ILE A 36 12.82 17.06 -48.16
CA ILE A 36 12.47 15.65 -48.15
C ILE A 36 13.68 14.85 -48.65
N THR A 37 14.33 14.13 -47.75
CA THR A 37 15.23 13.03 -48.10
C THR A 37 14.53 11.74 -47.74
N ASN A 38 13.91 11.10 -48.74
CA ASN A 38 13.36 9.76 -48.62
C ASN A 38 14.51 8.76 -48.38
N THR A 39 14.78 8.52 -47.10
CA THR A 39 15.58 7.37 -46.66
C THR A 39 14.60 6.22 -46.46
N PRO A 40 14.84 5.02 -47.01
CA PRO A 40 14.00 3.87 -46.71
C PRO A 40 14.08 3.58 -45.21
N ALA A 41 12.97 3.86 -44.51
CA ALA A 41 12.79 3.54 -43.11
C ALA A 41 12.82 2.03 -42.93
N MET A 42 13.82 1.53 -42.20
CA MET A 42 13.69 0.24 -41.54
C MET A 42 12.48 0.36 -40.62
N ILE A 43 11.47 -0.47 -40.87
CA ILE A 43 10.30 -0.60 -40.01
C ILE A 43 10.82 -1.11 -38.67
N ALA A 44 11.00 -0.20 -37.71
CA ALA A 44 11.20 -0.55 -36.32
C ALA A 44 9.94 -1.31 -35.90
N SER A 45 10.12 -2.58 -35.56
CA SER A 45 9.09 -3.34 -34.85
C SER A 45 8.75 -2.56 -33.59
N VAL A 46 7.52 -2.06 -33.50
CA VAL A 46 6.97 -1.49 -32.28
C VAL A 46 6.91 -2.63 -31.27
N THR A 47 7.85 -2.62 -30.33
CA THR A 47 7.87 -3.51 -29.16
C THR A 47 6.55 -3.31 -28.39
N PRO A 48 5.98 -4.36 -27.76
CA PRO A 48 4.75 -4.24 -27.01
C PRO A 48 4.93 -3.19 -25.90
N THR A 49 3.84 -2.49 -25.56
CA THR A 49 3.76 -1.63 -24.39
C THR A 49 4.27 -2.39 -23.17
N ASP A 50 5.50 -2.09 -22.74
CA ASP A 50 6.08 -2.59 -21.49
C ASP A 50 5.18 -2.08 -20.37
N LYS A 51 4.37 -2.98 -19.81
CA LYS A 51 3.67 -2.74 -18.55
C LYS A 51 4.72 -2.40 -17.50
N SER A 52 4.43 -1.43 -16.64
CA SER A 52 5.31 -1.14 -15.50
C SER A 52 5.52 -2.43 -14.70
N PRO A 53 6.71 -2.69 -14.13
CA PRO A 53 6.92 -3.85 -13.25
C PRO A 53 5.87 -3.96 -12.15
N ALA A 54 5.36 -2.82 -11.65
CA ALA A 54 4.25 -2.77 -10.70
C ALA A 54 2.95 -3.36 -11.26
N ASP A 55 2.63 -3.08 -12.53
CA ASP A 55 1.42 -3.58 -13.22
C ASP A 55 1.48 -5.09 -13.49
N ALA A 56 2.67 -5.70 -13.40
CA ALA A 56 2.89 -7.13 -13.58
C ALA A 56 2.84 -7.90 -12.25
N CYS A 57 2.86 -7.22 -11.10
CA CYS A 57 2.77 -7.86 -9.79
C CYS A 57 1.32 -8.28 -9.50
N PRO A 58 1.02 -9.56 -9.26
CA PRO A 58 -0.32 -10.02 -8.94
C PRO A 58 -0.65 -9.73 -7.47
N VAL A 59 -0.74 -8.45 -7.11
CA VAL A 59 -1.06 -7.98 -5.76
C VAL A 59 -2.38 -8.60 -5.30
N THR A 60 -2.37 -9.21 -4.11
CA THR A 60 -3.57 -9.77 -3.50
C THR A 60 -4.52 -8.63 -3.14
N GLU A 61 -5.80 -8.81 -3.45
CA GLU A 61 -6.82 -7.85 -3.03
C GLU A 61 -7.09 -8.02 -1.53
N ALA A 62 -6.94 -6.94 -0.76
CA ALA A 62 -7.34 -6.93 0.64
C ALA A 62 -8.86 -6.74 0.76
N VAL A 63 -9.47 -7.39 1.75
CA VAL A 63 -10.91 -7.29 2.01
C VAL A 63 -11.20 -6.18 3.01
N TRP A 64 -12.28 -5.42 2.77
CA TRP A 64 -12.83 -4.49 3.75
C TRP A 64 -13.68 -5.25 4.77
N ALA A 65 -13.12 -5.49 5.95
CA ALA A 65 -13.74 -6.36 6.94
C ALA A 65 -13.52 -5.85 8.37
N LYS A 66 -14.40 -6.28 9.28
CA LYS A 66 -14.27 -6.05 10.71
C LYS A 66 -13.53 -7.25 11.32
N PRO A 67 -12.36 -7.05 11.97
CA PRO A 67 -11.61 -8.16 12.53
C PRO A 67 -12.32 -8.74 13.78
N PRO A 68 -11.90 -9.92 14.24
CA PRO A 68 -12.40 -10.50 15.49
C PRO A 68 -12.16 -9.58 16.69
N GLU A 69 -13.02 -9.70 17.70
CA GLU A 69 -12.76 -9.09 19.01
C GLU A 69 -11.58 -9.79 19.68
N ASP A 70 -10.74 -8.99 20.33
CA ASP A 70 -9.59 -9.49 21.10
C ASP A 70 -9.36 -8.62 22.33
N PRO A 71 -9.17 -9.20 23.53
CA PRO A 71 -8.99 -8.43 24.76
C PRO A 71 -7.68 -7.61 24.80
N ALA A 72 -6.73 -7.87 23.90
CA ALA A 72 -5.53 -7.05 23.76
C ALA A 72 -5.77 -5.75 22.96
N VAL A 73 -6.93 -5.60 22.33
CA VAL A 73 -7.33 -4.40 21.59
C VAL A 73 -8.32 -3.60 22.46
N LEU A 74 -7.93 -2.38 22.86
CA LEU A 74 -8.70 -1.57 23.82
C LEU A 74 -10.02 -1.05 23.25
N ASP A 75 -10.01 -0.62 21.99
CA ASP A 75 -11.19 -0.09 21.31
C ASP A 75 -11.95 -1.21 20.60
N PRO A 76 -13.29 -1.09 20.45
CA PRO A 76 -14.05 -2.02 19.63
C PRO A 76 -13.46 -2.12 18.22
N PRO A 77 -13.34 -3.33 17.64
CA PRO A 77 -12.76 -3.50 16.32
C PRO A 77 -13.55 -2.69 15.28
N ALA A 78 -12.84 -1.85 14.53
CA ALA A 78 -13.38 -1.09 13.41
C ALA A 78 -13.13 -1.83 12.09
N PHE A 79 -13.92 -1.49 11.07
CA PHE A 79 -13.65 -1.97 9.72
C PHE A 79 -12.32 -1.40 9.20
N GLY A 80 -11.60 -2.21 8.45
CA GLY A 80 -10.35 -1.85 7.79
C GLY A 80 -10.05 -2.82 6.65
N TYR A 81 -8.94 -2.58 5.96
CA TYR A 81 -8.43 -3.52 4.95
C TYR A 81 -7.57 -4.60 5.60
N TYR A 82 -7.86 -5.86 5.26
CA TYR A 82 -7.14 -7.03 5.76
C TYR A 82 -6.88 -8.04 4.63
N TYR A 83 -5.74 -8.72 4.70
CA TYR A 83 -5.60 -10.03 4.04
C TYR A 83 -6.16 -11.09 4.98
N VAL A 84 -7.02 -11.96 4.47
CA VAL A 84 -7.74 -12.96 5.28
C VAL A 84 -7.69 -14.30 4.54
N ASN A 85 -7.42 -15.38 5.26
CA ASN A 85 -7.42 -16.71 4.67
C ASN A 85 -8.85 -17.26 4.52
N GLU A 86 -9.02 -18.36 3.79
CA GLU A 86 -10.33 -18.87 3.36
C GLU A 86 -11.29 -19.14 4.53
N ASP A 87 -10.79 -19.69 5.64
CA ASP A 87 -11.58 -20.00 6.83
C ASP A 87 -11.63 -18.87 7.86
N SER A 88 -11.03 -17.72 7.55
CA SER A 88 -10.92 -16.55 8.44
C SER A 88 -10.24 -16.84 9.79
N SER A 89 -9.41 -17.87 9.87
CA SER A 89 -8.61 -18.19 11.06
C SER A 89 -7.39 -17.27 11.21
N MET A 90 -6.89 -16.69 10.11
CA MET A 90 -5.77 -15.76 10.08
C MET A 90 -6.06 -14.48 9.29
N TRP A 91 -5.63 -13.35 9.85
CA TRP A 91 -5.81 -12.01 9.29
C TRP A 91 -4.51 -11.21 9.41
N ALA A 92 -4.20 -10.38 8.42
CA ALA A 92 -3.10 -9.42 8.45
C ALA A 92 -3.62 -8.02 8.07
N SER A 93 -3.32 -7.00 8.86
CA SER A 93 -3.72 -5.62 8.57
C SER A 93 -3.04 -5.11 7.30
N ALA A 94 -3.81 -4.53 6.39
CA ALA A 94 -3.35 -3.99 5.13
C ALA A 94 -3.60 -2.47 5.05
N TRP A 95 -3.15 -1.72 6.07
CA TRP A 95 -3.50 -0.30 6.26
C TRP A 95 -2.96 0.63 5.16
N TRP A 96 -1.99 0.17 4.37
CA TRP A 96 -1.49 0.87 3.17
C TRP A 96 -2.40 0.71 1.94
N VAL A 97 -3.32 -0.27 1.94
CA VAL A 97 -4.23 -0.49 0.81
C VAL A 97 -5.21 0.67 0.71
N GLY A 98 -5.25 1.31 -0.47
CA GLY A 98 -6.07 2.50 -0.71
C GLY A 98 -5.52 3.78 -0.09
N ALA A 99 -4.34 3.75 0.54
CA ALA A 99 -3.70 4.93 1.10
C ALA A 99 -2.71 5.53 0.08
N GLU A 100 -3.18 6.46 -0.77
CA GLU A 100 -2.34 7.14 -1.77
C GLU A 100 -1.10 7.84 -1.15
N GLU A 101 -1.25 8.37 0.07
CA GLU A 101 -0.17 9.07 0.77
C GLU A 101 0.80 8.13 1.51
N HIS A 102 0.42 6.86 1.69
CA HIS A 102 1.17 5.90 2.49
C HIS A 102 1.27 4.52 1.82
N PRO A 103 1.85 4.43 0.61
CA PRO A 103 2.12 3.14 -0.01
C PRO A 103 3.18 2.38 0.79
N LEU A 104 3.19 1.07 0.59
CA LEU A 104 4.15 0.17 1.19
C LEU A 104 5.53 0.41 0.58
N ARG A 105 6.52 0.78 1.40
CA ARG A 105 7.88 1.13 0.97
C ARG A 105 8.96 0.33 1.68
N VAL A 106 10.12 0.22 1.05
CA VAL A 106 11.34 -0.20 1.73
C VAL A 106 11.66 0.81 2.83
N SER A 107 11.94 0.33 4.04
CA SER A 107 12.25 1.17 5.19
C SER A 107 13.11 0.41 6.19
N GLU A 108 14.10 1.10 6.77
CA GLU A 108 14.90 0.57 7.89
C GLU A 108 14.06 0.40 9.16
N GLU A 109 12.95 1.14 9.30
CA GLU A 109 12.02 1.00 10.43
C GLU A 109 11.09 -0.22 10.27
N GLY A 110 11.00 -0.75 9.06
CA GLY A 110 10.08 -1.81 8.69
C GLY A 110 8.63 -1.35 8.68
N VAL A 111 7.74 -2.29 8.36
CA VAL A 111 6.31 -2.06 8.28
C VAL A 111 5.64 -2.80 9.42
N LYS A 112 4.91 -2.06 10.26
CA LYS A 112 4.15 -2.66 11.34
C LYS A 112 2.88 -3.32 10.79
N VAL A 113 2.73 -4.61 11.08
CA VAL A 113 1.56 -5.40 10.69
C VAL A 113 0.91 -5.97 11.94
N GLY A 114 -0.40 -5.74 12.08
CA GLY A 114 -1.25 -6.40 13.06
C GLY A 114 -1.80 -7.71 12.50
N TRP A 115 -1.76 -8.75 13.30
CA TRP A 115 -2.18 -10.09 12.95
C TRP A 115 -3.28 -10.55 13.90
N PHE A 116 -4.32 -11.20 13.37
CA PHE A 116 -5.18 -12.06 14.17
C PHE A 116 -4.89 -13.50 13.78
N ARG A 117 -4.53 -14.33 14.76
CA ARG A 117 -4.18 -15.74 14.58
C ARG A 117 -4.88 -16.61 15.63
N PRO A 118 -4.79 -17.95 15.56
CA PRO A 118 -5.19 -18.81 16.68
C PRO A 118 -4.51 -18.35 17.98
N ALA A 119 -5.30 -18.23 19.05
CA ALA A 119 -4.82 -17.70 20.33
C ALA A 119 -3.68 -18.58 20.89
N GLY A 120 -2.64 -17.94 21.42
CA GLY A 120 -1.47 -18.64 21.98
C GLY A 120 -0.54 -19.38 20.98
N ALA A 121 -0.90 -19.50 19.70
CA ALA A 121 -0.05 -20.13 18.69
C ALA A 121 1.21 -19.31 18.37
N THR A 122 2.31 -19.95 17.98
CA THR A 122 3.47 -19.22 17.44
C THR A 122 3.12 -18.66 16.06
N LEU A 123 3.55 -17.42 15.77
CA LEU A 123 3.39 -16.79 14.46
C LEU A 123 4.72 -16.84 13.72
N ASP A 124 4.78 -17.63 12.66
CA ASP A 124 5.96 -17.75 11.79
C ASP A 124 5.68 -17.02 10.47
N ILE A 125 6.49 -16.01 10.16
CA ILE A 125 6.31 -15.19 8.95
C ILE A 125 7.56 -15.32 8.07
N THR A 126 7.33 -15.53 6.79
CA THR A 126 8.36 -15.58 5.76
C THR A 126 7.93 -14.75 4.56
N GLY A 127 8.88 -14.36 3.72
CA GLY A 127 8.55 -13.71 2.47
C GLY A 127 9.65 -13.88 1.43
N ARG A 128 9.24 -13.89 0.15
CA ARG A 128 10.13 -14.04 -1.00
C ARG A 128 9.77 -13.04 -2.09
N ARG A 129 10.80 -12.54 -2.77
CA ARG A 129 10.63 -11.72 -3.97
C ARG A 129 10.21 -12.60 -5.15
N LEU A 130 9.23 -12.12 -5.92
CA LEU A 130 8.64 -12.85 -7.07
C LEU A 130 9.20 -12.39 -8.42
N ASP A 131 9.60 -11.13 -8.52
CA ASP A 131 9.99 -10.47 -9.77
C ASP A 131 11.50 -10.25 -9.91
N GLY A 132 12.29 -10.82 -9.00
CA GLY A 132 13.72 -10.60 -8.95
C GLY A 132 14.41 -11.39 -7.85
N LYS A 133 15.73 -11.26 -7.77
CA LYS A 133 16.54 -11.86 -6.71
C LYS A 133 16.63 -10.90 -5.52
N ALA A 134 16.33 -11.40 -4.33
CA ALA A 134 16.57 -10.72 -3.06
C ALA A 134 16.77 -11.76 -1.95
N PRO A 135 17.42 -11.40 -0.83
CA PRO A 135 17.32 -12.18 0.41
C PRO A 135 15.86 -12.36 0.84
N PRO A 136 15.54 -13.35 1.69
CA PRO A 136 14.19 -13.47 2.27
C PRO A 136 13.80 -12.21 3.05
N LEU A 137 12.49 -11.95 3.12
CA LEU A 137 11.92 -10.95 4.04
C LEU A 137 12.36 -11.26 5.47
N GLU A 138 12.82 -10.24 6.20
CA GLU A 138 13.05 -10.36 7.62
C GLU A 138 11.78 -9.98 8.39
N ALA A 139 11.34 -10.83 9.31
CA ALA A 139 10.15 -10.62 10.11
C ALA A 139 10.49 -10.68 11.60
N HIS A 140 10.15 -9.61 12.32
CA HIS A 140 10.31 -9.53 13.76
C HIS A 140 8.95 -9.67 14.41
N ALA A 141 8.64 -10.88 14.86
CA ALA A 141 7.42 -11.19 15.59
C ALA A 141 7.81 -11.65 17.01
N ASN A 142 7.57 -10.80 18.00
CA ASN A 142 7.83 -11.17 19.39
C ASN A 142 6.99 -12.39 19.76
N CYS A 143 7.61 -13.36 20.43
CA CYS A 143 6.92 -14.60 20.76
C CYS A 143 5.77 -14.38 21.75
N CYS A 144 4.96 -15.42 21.88
CA CYS A 144 4.25 -15.71 23.12
C CYS A 144 3.07 -14.79 23.46
N TYR A 145 2.42 -14.19 22.45
CA TYR A 145 1.16 -13.48 22.66
C TYR A 145 0.04 -14.48 23.01
N PRO A 146 -0.61 -14.36 24.18
CA PRO A 146 -1.61 -15.35 24.62
C PRO A 146 -2.95 -15.20 23.90
N THR A 147 -3.25 -14.00 23.39
CA THR A 147 -4.49 -13.70 22.67
C THR A 147 -4.33 -13.93 21.16
N ARG A 148 -5.35 -13.58 20.38
CA ARG A 148 -5.34 -13.71 18.91
C ARG A 148 -4.56 -12.59 18.26
N PHE A 149 -4.60 -11.39 18.83
CA PHE A 149 -3.92 -10.22 18.28
C PHE A 149 -2.42 -10.22 18.59
N GLN A 150 -1.60 -10.02 17.56
CA GLN A 150 -0.15 -9.88 17.68
C GLN A 150 0.36 -8.88 16.65
N THR A 151 1.42 -8.13 16.97
CA THR A 151 2.09 -7.26 15.99
C THR A 151 3.45 -7.80 15.59
N SER A 152 3.84 -7.54 14.34
CA SER A 152 5.20 -7.76 13.85
C SER A 152 5.74 -6.53 13.12
N GLY A 153 7.06 -6.46 12.95
CA GLY A 153 7.73 -5.64 11.95
C GLY A 153 8.14 -6.49 10.74
N LEU A 154 7.83 -6.03 9.54
CA LEU A 154 8.28 -6.65 8.28
C LEU A 154 9.31 -5.75 7.60
N TYR A 155 10.48 -6.29 7.28
CA TYR A 155 11.62 -5.56 6.72
C TYR A 155 11.96 -6.10 5.34
N PHE A 156 11.50 -5.39 4.31
CA PHE A 156 11.76 -5.75 2.91
C PHE A 156 13.18 -5.36 2.51
N PRO A 157 14.03 -6.29 2.07
CA PRO A 157 15.40 -5.96 1.66
C PRO A 157 15.49 -5.08 0.41
N THR A 158 14.47 -5.11 -0.45
CA THR A 158 14.41 -4.36 -1.72
C THR A 158 12.95 -4.10 -2.11
N GLU A 159 12.73 -3.12 -2.98
CA GLU A 159 11.47 -2.88 -3.67
C GLU A 159 11.09 -4.06 -4.58
N GLY A 160 9.83 -4.09 -5.04
CA GLY A 160 9.32 -5.06 -6.00
C GLY A 160 8.11 -5.86 -5.52
N CYS A 161 7.84 -6.95 -6.22
CA CYS A 161 6.72 -7.85 -5.93
C CYS A 161 7.11 -8.92 -4.91
N TRP A 162 6.41 -8.97 -3.77
CA TRP A 162 6.72 -9.86 -2.66
C TRP A 162 5.53 -10.75 -2.30
N GLU A 163 5.76 -12.05 -2.16
CA GLU A 163 4.82 -12.96 -1.49
C GLU A 163 5.21 -13.07 -0.02
N ILE A 164 4.24 -12.88 0.87
CA ILE A 164 4.36 -13.05 2.31
C ILE A 164 3.52 -14.26 2.68
N SER A 165 4.10 -15.19 3.43
CA SER A 165 3.40 -16.36 3.98
C SER A 165 3.56 -16.39 5.50
N ALA A 166 2.45 -16.52 6.20
CA ALA A 166 2.38 -16.58 7.66
C ALA A 166 1.67 -17.87 8.09
N ARG A 167 2.22 -18.55 9.10
CA ARG A 167 1.65 -19.76 9.70
C ARG A 167 1.47 -19.60 11.19
N ALA A 168 0.38 -20.15 11.72
CA ALA A 168 0.13 -20.23 13.15
C ALA A 168 -0.76 -21.45 13.46
N ALA A 169 -0.22 -22.39 14.24
CA ALA A 169 -0.83 -23.72 14.43
C ALA A 169 -1.10 -24.37 13.05
N ASP A 170 -2.33 -24.81 12.79
CA ASP A 170 -2.76 -25.42 11.52
C ASP A 170 -3.29 -24.40 10.50
N SER A 171 -3.22 -23.11 10.81
CA SER A 171 -3.68 -22.02 9.95
C SER A 171 -2.53 -21.43 9.14
N GLU A 172 -2.82 -21.08 7.89
CA GLU A 172 -1.90 -20.39 6.99
C GLU A 172 -2.59 -19.23 6.27
N LEU A 173 -1.84 -18.17 6.02
CA LEU A 173 -2.23 -17.00 5.23
C LEU A 173 -1.08 -16.64 4.29
N SER A 174 -1.37 -16.49 3.00
CA SER A 174 -0.43 -15.99 2.00
C SER A 174 -1.03 -14.84 1.22
N PHE A 175 -0.25 -13.80 0.96
CA PHE A 175 -0.66 -12.66 0.16
C PHE A 175 0.54 -12.02 -0.54
N ILE A 176 0.27 -11.35 -1.65
CA ILE A 176 1.26 -10.72 -2.51
C ILE A 176 1.09 -9.20 -2.44
N VAL A 177 2.19 -8.47 -2.28
CA VAL A 177 2.22 -7.00 -2.22
C VAL A 177 3.24 -6.44 -3.19
N TRP A 178 3.00 -5.21 -3.63
CA TRP A 178 4.01 -4.37 -4.27
C TRP A 178 4.66 -3.48 -3.21
N VAL A 179 6.00 -3.42 -3.22
CA VAL A 179 6.80 -2.56 -2.34
C VAL A 179 7.49 -1.52 -3.20
N GLU A 180 7.28 -0.25 -2.89
CA GLU A 180 7.96 0.89 -3.51
C GLU A 180 9.37 1.11 -2.93
N PRO A 181 10.25 1.81 -3.66
CA PRO A 181 11.52 2.29 -3.12
C PRO A 181 11.37 3.17 -1.88
#